data_AF-A0A1K1NXE4-F1
#
_entry.id   AF-A0A1K1NXE4-F1
#
_cell.length_a   1.000
_cell.length_b   1.000
_cell.length_c   1.000
_cell.angle_alpha   90.00
_cell.angle_beta   90.00
_cell.angle_gamma   90.00
#
_symmetry.space_group_name_H-M   'P 1'
#
loop_
_entity.id
_entity.type
_entity.pdbx_description
1 polymer ?
#
loop_
_entity_poly.entity_id
_entity_poly.type
_entity_poly.pdbx_seq_one_letter_code
_entity_poly.pdbx_strand_id
1 'polypeptide(L)'
;MTKKSIAFLVLIFIVLTSCKENKTSESYNDNKEIVAASAKENLNLDQSDLYCKVQIGSTEKEALSSYFKSSNTLKKGFITTTFSISLEEAMYNDTPLDIELMMHNKSNSPKLNAGTYPIKGLMAPAEGVVPYFDIIGNVVDMESYQNAIDANILDDLEDNFVILPEGANKLIIESSGDIEDEEDGEFYKMGKQLLKGNLEVLLLRVTTKEKINLRVNFKIINECGISKKI
;
A
#
# COMPACT_ATOMS: atom_id res chain seq x y z
N MET A 1 -58.99 -1.17 -33.84
CA MET A 1 -58.24 -1.66 -35.01
C MET A 1 -56.89 -0.97 -34.98
N THR A 2 -55.72 -1.59 -34.92
CA THR A 2 -55.28 -2.93 -35.26
C THR A 2 -54.08 -3.28 -34.36
N LYS A 3 -54.05 -4.54 -33.92
CA LYS A 3 -52.94 -5.17 -33.20
C LYS A 3 -51.70 -5.23 -34.10
N LYS A 4 -50.49 -5.09 -33.52
CA LYS A 4 -49.29 -5.75 -34.03
C LYS A 4 -48.52 -6.38 -32.86
N SER A 5 -48.27 -7.67 -33.06
CA SER A 5 -47.67 -8.68 -32.18
C SER A 5 -46.14 -8.50 -32.03
N ILE A 6 -45.57 -8.72 -30.84
CA ILE A 6 -44.83 -9.92 -30.33
C ILE A 6 -43.43 -10.18 -30.95
N ALA A 7 -42.40 -10.16 -30.08
CA ALA A 7 -41.26 -11.11 -29.90
C ALA A 7 -40.12 -10.34 -29.17
N PHE A 8 -39.71 -10.56 -27.90
CA PHE A 8 -39.29 -11.72 -27.11
C PHE A 8 -38.04 -12.46 -27.63
N LEU A 9 -36.89 -12.24 -26.96
CA LEU A 9 -35.80 -13.21 -26.87
C LEU A 9 -34.85 -12.87 -25.70
N VAL A 10 -35.18 -13.42 -24.53
CA VAL A 10 -34.22 -13.70 -23.45
C VAL A 10 -33.69 -15.10 -23.73
N LEU A 11 -32.38 -15.28 -23.77
CA LEU A 11 -31.79 -16.62 -23.84
C LEU A 11 -30.70 -16.78 -22.77
N ILE A 12 -31.12 -17.45 -21.70
CA ILE A 12 -30.29 -17.97 -20.61
C ILE A 12 -29.69 -19.30 -21.10
N PHE A 13 -28.37 -19.43 -21.10
CA PHE A 13 -27.72 -20.73 -21.15
C PHE A 13 -27.17 -21.07 -19.77
N ILE A 14 -27.97 -21.82 -19.01
CA ILE A 14 -27.49 -22.67 -17.92
C ILE A 14 -27.75 -24.10 -18.39
N VAL A 15 -26.70 -24.83 -18.75
CA VAL A 15 -26.77 -26.27 -18.91
C VAL A 15 -25.91 -26.91 -17.83
N LEU A 16 -26.64 -27.36 -16.82
CA LEU A 16 -26.26 -28.42 -15.90
C LEU A 16 -26.02 -29.71 -16.71
N THR A 17 -24.86 -30.32 -16.54
CA THR A 17 -24.70 -31.78 -16.66
C THR A 17 -23.82 -32.19 -15.48
N SER A 18 -24.36 -32.72 -14.39
CA SER A 18 -25.09 -33.97 -14.15
C SER A 18 -24.18 -34.85 -13.31
N CYS A 19 -24.59 -35.01 -12.06
CA CYS A 19 -24.05 -35.94 -11.10
C CYS A 19 -24.10 -37.38 -11.63
N LYS A 20 -23.10 -38.18 -11.25
CA LYS A 20 -23.30 -39.59 -10.92
C LYS A 20 -22.68 -39.84 -9.54
N GLU A 21 -23.56 -40.05 -8.58
CA GLU A 21 -23.39 -40.67 -7.26
C GLU A 21 -22.73 -42.06 -7.38
N ASN A 22 -22.16 -42.74 -6.38
CA ASN A 22 -21.96 -42.58 -4.93
C ASN A 22 -20.97 -43.68 -4.52
N LYS A 23 -20.12 -43.46 -3.51
CA LYS A 23 -19.89 -44.40 -2.38
C LYS A 23 -18.94 -43.81 -1.33
N THR A 24 -19.59 -43.33 -0.29
CA THR A 24 -19.27 -43.33 1.15
C THR A 24 -17.85 -43.61 1.66
N SER A 25 -17.45 -42.70 2.56
CA SER A 25 -16.70 -42.84 3.81
C SER A 25 -15.24 -43.29 3.76
N GLU A 26 -14.34 -42.35 4.06
CA GLU A 26 -13.65 -42.29 5.37
C GLU A 26 -13.03 -40.89 5.58
N SER A 27 -12.99 -40.45 6.83
CA SER A 27 -12.54 -39.13 7.27
C SER A 27 -11.04 -38.98 7.12
N TYR A 28 -10.54 -37.78 6.79
CA TYR A 28 -9.36 -37.20 7.44
C TYR A 28 -9.28 -35.72 7.11
N ASN A 29 -9.01 -34.92 8.14
CA ASN A 29 -8.70 -33.49 8.09
C ASN A 29 -7.57 -33.26 7.09
N ASP A 30 -7.76 -32.37 6.11
CA ASP A 30 -6.62 -31.81 5.38
C ASP A 30 -6.86 -30.31 5.14
N ASN A 31 -6.22 -29.53 6.02
CA ASN A 31 -5.93 -28.13 5.79
C ASN A 31 -5.15 -28.04 4.48
N LYS A 32 -5.78 -27.56 3.40
CA LYS A 32 -5.03 -26.95 2.30
C LYS A 32 -4.49 -25.61 2.78
N GLU A 33 -3.42 -25.72 3.57
CA GLU A 33 -2.39 -24.70 3.66
C GLU A 33 -1.90 -24.48 2.22
N ILE A 34 -2.29 -23.35 1.63
CA ILE A 34 -1.64 -22.86 0.42
C ILE A 34 -0.25 -22.44 0.89
N VAL A 35 0.67 -23.40 0.89
CA VAL A 35 2.09 -23.15 1.02
C VAL A 35 2.47 -22.38 -0.24
N ALA A 36 2.49 -21.06 -0.13
CA ALA A 36 3.21 -20.22 -1.07
C ALA A 36 4.67 -20.68 -1.01
N ALA A 37 5.08 -21.47 -2.01
CA ALA A 37 6.45 -21.90 -2.16
C ALA A 37 7.32 -20.63 -2.29
N SER A 38 8.05 -20.30 -1.23
CA SER A 38 9.12 -19.33 -1.27
C SER A 38 10.27 -19.94 -2.07
N ALA A 39 10.17 -19.90 -3.39
CA ALA A 39 11.33 -20.11 -4.23
C ALA A 39 12.32 -18.98 -3.92
N LYS A 40 13.49 -19.33 -3.38
CA LYS A 40 14.65 -18.44 -3.38
C LYS A 40 15.06 -18.25 -4.85
N GLU A 41 14.50 -17.27 -5.53
CA GLU A 41 15.03 -16.81 -6.80
C GLU A 41 16.28 -15.98 -6.50
N ASN A 42 17.45 -16.48 -6.92
CA ASN A 42 18.63 -15.63 -7.09
C ASN A 42 18.32 -14.66 -8.24
N LEU A 43 17.65 -13.57 -7.92
CA LEU A 43 17.31 -12.52 -8.86
C LEU A 43 18.57 -11.72 -9.16
N ASN A 44 19.16 -11.96 -10.34
CA ASN A 44 20.00 -10.96 -11.01
C ASN A 44 19.08 -9.81 -11.42
N LEU A 45 18.78 -8.92 -10.46
CA LEU A 45 17.99 -7.72 -10.71
C LEU A 45 18.85 -6.71 -11.46
N ASP A 46 18.50 -6.47 -12.72
CA ASP A 46 18.92 -5.25 -13.39
C ASP A 46 18.23 -4.06 -12.70
N GLN A 47 18.94 -2.98 -12.42
CA GLN A 47 18.31 -1.77 -11.86
C GLN A 47 17.25 -1.19 -12.80
N SER A 48 17.32 -1.50 -14.11
CA SER A 48 16.31 -1.14 -15.11
C SER A 48 14.94 -1.78 -14.88
N ASP A 49 14.86 -2.84 -14.06
CA ASP A 49 13.63 -3.56 -13.74
C ASP A 49 12.84 -2.94 -12.57
N LEU A 50 13.43 -1.99 -11.85
CA LEU A 50 12.80 -1.28 -10.76
C LEU A 50 12.00 -0.09 -11.30
N TYR A 51 10.83 0.16 -10.72
CA TYR A 51 9.98 1.29 -11.09
C TYR A 51 9.15 1.78 -9.92
N CYS A 52 8.78 3.05 -9.96
CA CYS A 52 7.80 3.65 -9.07
C CYS A 52 7.01 4.67 -9.86
N LYS A 53 5.75 4.33 -10.18
CA LYS A 53 4.86 5.15 -11.01
C LYS A 53 3.74 5.68 -10.17
N VAL A 54 3.49 6.98 -10.26
CA VAL A 54 2.37 7.63 -9.59
C VAL A 54 1.32 8.01 -10.61
N GLN A 55 0.08 7.73 -10.27
CA GLN A 55 -1.12 8.10 -11.00
C GLN A 55 -1.98 9.01 -10.14
N ILE A 56 -2.34 10.17 -10.71
CA ILE A 56 -3.29 11.14 -10.16
C ILE A 56 -4.33 11.43 -11.24
N GLY A 57 -5.57 10.98 -11.02
CA GLY A 57 -6.62 11.05 -12.04
C GLY A 57 -6.25 10.26 -13.30
N SER A 58 -6.20 10.95 -14.45
CA SER A 58 -5.79 10.36 -15.74
C SER A 58 -4.29 10.47 -16.04
N THR A 59 -3.53 11.16 -15.21
CA THR A 59 -2.10 11.40 -15.43
C THR A 59 -1.28 10.33 -14.70
N GLU A 60 -0.33 9.71 -15.40
CA GLU A 60 0.67 8.80 -14.85
C GLU A 60 2.08 9.32 -15.17
N LYS A 61 2.98 9.29 -14.18
CA LYS A 61 4.42 9.56 -14.37
C LYS A 61 5.27 8.67 -13.47
N GLU A 62 6.52 8.49 -13.86
CA GLU A 62 7.55 7.94 -12.98
C GLU A 62 7.85 8.93 -11.84
N ALA A 63 8.11 8.42 -10.65
CA ALA A 63 8.59 9.21 -9.53
C ALA A 63 10.02 9.69 -9.79
N LEU A 64 10.35 10.90 -9.30
CA LEU A 64 11.72 11.44 -9.34
C LEU A 64 12.67 10.60 -8.49
N SER A 65 12.17 10.17 -7.33
CA SER A 65 12.86 9.24 -6.46
C SER A 65 11.85 8.45 -5.65
N SER A 66 12.27 7.27 -5.21
CA SER A 66 11.51 6.47 -4.25
C SER A 66 12.44 5.70 -3.33
N TYR A 67 12.02 5.52 -2.08
CA TYR A 67 12.79 4.84 -1.05
C TYR A 67 11.88 3.96 -0.21
N PHE A 68 12.29 2.72 0.06
CA PHE A 68 11.53 1.82 0.92
C PHE A 68 12.46 1.13 1.91
N LYS A 69 12.16 1.27 3.20
CA LYS A 69 12.95 0.72 4.29
C LYS A 69 12.08 0.18 5.38
N SER A 70 12.50 -0.92 5.98
CA SER A 70 11.90 -1.45 7.19
C SER A 70 12.98 -1.71 8.24
N SER A 71 12.79 -1.18 9.44
CA SER A 71 13.72 -1.39 10.55
C SER A 71 13.05 -1.57 11.89
N ASN A 72 13.73 -2.22 12.83
CA ASN A 72 13.24 -2.27 14.20
C ASN A 72 13.20 -0.89 14.85
N THR A 73 12.22 -0.69 15.73
CA THR A 73 12.16 0.48 16.60
C THR A 73 12.93 0.21 17.90
N LEU A 74 13.05 1.25 18.74
CA LEU A 74 13.54 1.09 20.13
C LEU A 74 12.62 0.18 20.97
N LYS A 75 11.37 -0.02 20.56
CA LYS A 75 10.44 -0.93 21.24
C LYS A 75 10.60 -2.33 20.67
N LYS A 76 11.04 -3.27 21.49
CA LYS A 76 11.21 -4.68 21.09
C LYS A 76 9.90 -5.25 20.51
N GLY A 77 10.02 -5.94 19.37
CA GLY A 77 8.90 -6.55 18.65
C GLY A 77 8.09 -5.58 17.78
N PHE A 78 8.61 -4.37 17.54
CA PHE A 78 8.02 -3.39 16.63
C PHE A 78 9.00 -3.04 15.51
N ILE A 79 8.46 -3.00 14.30
CA ILE A 79 9.12 -2.57 13.07
C ILE A 79 8.46 -1.29 12.59
N THR A 80 9.27 -0.33 12.15
CA THR A 80 8.86 0.81 11.35
C THR A 80 9.20 0.55 9.89
N THR A 81 8.25 0.77 9.01
CA THR A 81 8.44 0.74 7.56
C THR A 81 8.21 2.15 7.01
N THR A 82 9.19 2.70 6.31
CA THR A 82 9.12 3.98 5.61
C THR A 82 9.04 3.74 4.10
N PHE A 83 8.07 4.35 3.44
CA PHE A 83 7.98 4.44 1.98
C PHE A 83 7.90 5.91 1.58
N SER A 84 8.95 6.41 0.93
CA SER A 84 9.04 7.80 0.46
C SER A 84 8.99 7.85 -1.06
N ILE A 85 8.27 8.83 -1.63
CA ILE A 85 8.13 9.06 -3.07
C ILE A 85 8.17 10.57 -3.33
N SER A 86 8.94 10.99 -4.32
CA SER A 86 9.01 12.40 -4.75
C SER A 86 8.54 12.54 -6.21
N LEU A 87 7.81 13.61 -6.51
CA LEU A 87 7.19 13.86 -7.81
C LEU A 87 7.57 15.21 -8.40
N GLU A 88 7.66 15.27 -9.73
CA GLU A 88 7.88 16.53 -10.46
C GLU A 88 6.78 17.54 -10.18
N GLU A 89 7.17 18.81 -10.02
CA GLU A 89 6.28 19.98 -9.89
C GLU A 89 5.13 19.97 -10.91
N ALA A 90 5.46 19.64 -12.17
CA ALA A 90 4.54 19.66 -13.30
C ALA A 90 3.45 18.58 -13.26
N MET A 91 3.57 17.56 -12.40
CA MET A 91 2.49 16.59 -12.20
C MET A 91 1.31 17.20 -11.46
N TYR A 92 1.55 18.22 -10.63
CA TYR A 92 0.53 18.76 -9.76
C TYR A 92 0.74 20.25 -9.44
N ASN A 93 0.25 21.11 -10.32
CA ASN A 93 0.14 22.56 -10.09
C ASN A 93 1.46 23.25 -9.71
N ASP A 94 2.56 22.81 -10.33
CA ASP A 94 3.90 23.39 -10.25
C ASP A 94 4.51 23.39 -8.84
N THR A 95 4.07 22.48 -7.95
CA THR A 95 4.66 22.28 -6.62
C THR A 95 5.10 20.81 -6.46
N PRO A 96 6.31 20.52 -5.92
CA PRO A 96 6.70 19.15 -5.68
C PRO A 96 5.75 18.49 -4.68
N LEU A 97 5.43 17.22 -4.92
CA LEU A 97 4.64 16.42 -3.98
C LEU A 97 5.53 15.30 -3.45
N ASP A 98 5.89 15.40 -2.17
CA ASP A 98 6.69 14.41 -1.45
C ASP A 98 5.81 13.62 -0.49
N ILE A 99 5.70 12.31 -0.74
CA ILE A 99 4.85 11.38 0.02
C ILE A 99 5.73 10.49 0.87
N GLU A 100 5.64 10.60 2.18
CA GLU A 100 6.21 9.63 3.12
C GLU A 100 5.11 8.91 3.87
N LEU A 101 5.16 7.57 3.84
CA LEU A 101 4.32 6.67 4.61
C LEU A 101 5.18 5.99 5.68
N MET A 102 4.77 6.06 6.95
CA MET A 102 5.49 5.46 8.08
C MET A 102 4.64 4.46 8.86
N MET A 103 4.77 3.18 8.53
CA MET A 103 3.96 2.12 9.12
C MET A 103 4.63 1.51 10.36
N HIS A 104 3.90 1.35 11.45
CA HIS A 104 4.39 0.66 12.65
C HIS A 104 3.67 -0.67 12.85
N ASN A 105 4.41 -1.77 12.73
CA ASN A 105 3.86 -3.12 12.80
C ASN A 105 4.51 -3.93 13.93
N LYS A 106 3.69 -4.71 14.65
CA LYS A 106 4.21 -5.69 15.60
C LYS A 106 4.71 -6.90 14.81
N SER A 107 6.02 -6.96 14.63
CA SER A 107 6.71 -8.02 13.89
C SER A 107 8.09 -8.25 14.49
N ASN A 108 8.59 -9.48 14.35
CA ASN A 108 9.98 -9.82 14.67
C ASN A 108 10.89 -9.73 13.42
N SER A 109 10.33 -9.40 12.26
CA SER A 109 11.04 -9.31 10.99
C SER A 109 10.73 -7.99 10.27
N PRO A 110 11.75 -7.27 9.78
CA PRO A 110 11.58 -6.09 8.91
C PRO A 110 11.08 -6.47 7.51
N LYS A 111 11.09 -7.74 7.14
CA LYS A 111 10.58 -8.18 5.84
C LYS A 111 9.06 -8.12 5.81
N LEU A 112 8.51 -7.63 4.70
CA LEU A 112 7.07 -7.62 4.46
C LEU A 112 6.65 -8.89 3.72
N ASN A 113 5.46 -9.38 4.04
CA ASN A 113 4.83 -10.46 3.29
C ASN A 113 3.84 -9.87 2.27
N ALA A 114 3.51 -10.67 1.25
CA ALA A 114 2.38 -10.38 0.38
C ALA A 114 1.09 -10.23 1.21
N GLY A 115 0.30 -9.21 0.90
CA GLY A 115 -0.90 -8.88 1.65
C GLY A 115 -1.30 -7.41 1.53
N THR A 116 -2.41 -7.07 2.19
CA THR A 116 -2.93 -5.70 2.26
C THR A 116 -2.75 -5.16 3.67
N TYR A 117 -2.16 -3.97 3.75
CA TYR A 117 -1.88 -3.25 4.97
C TYR A 117 -2.73 -1.97 4.98
N PRO A 118 -3.85 -1.94 5.74
CA PRO A 118 -4.69 -0.74 5.85
C PRO A 118 -3.93 0.41 6.52
N ILE A 119 -4.09 1.63 6.00
CA ILE A 119 -3.45 2.83 6.56
C ILE A 119 -4.53 3.71 7.18
N LYS A 120 -4.44 3.99 8.49
CA LYS A 120 -5.54 4.69 9.20
C LYS A 120 -5.42 6.22 9.24
N GLY A 121 -4.49 6.81 8.49
CA GLY A 121 -4.30 8.27 8.40
C GLY A 121 -3.01 8.77 9.06
N LEU A 122 -2.86 10.10 9.16
CA LEU A 122 -1.78 10.79 9.88
C LEU A 122 -2.04 10.68 11.39
N MET A 123 -1.00 10.39 12.18
CA MET A 123 -1.02 10.27 13.65
C MET A 123 -2.09 9.32 14.21
N ALA A 124 -1.81 8.01 14.28
CA ALA A 124 -2.60 7.10 15.11
C ALA A 124 -2.12 7.18 16.58
N PRO A 125 -3.02 7.24 17.58
CA PRO A 125 -2.61 7.24 18.99
C PRO A 125 -1.79 5.99 19.30
N ALA A 126 -0.76 6.16 20.12
CA ALA A 126 0.28 5.18 20.48
C ALA A 126 -0.22 3.86 21.14
N GLU A 127 -1.54 3.63 21.18
CA GLU A 127 -2.16 2.42 21.71
C GLU A 127 -2.99 1.72 20.64
N GLY A 128 -2.30 0.92 19.82
CA GLY A 128 -2.93 0.07 18.82
C GLY A 128 -2.08 -0.03 17.57
N VAL A 129 -1.62 -1.24 17.29
CA VAL A 129 -0.79 -1.63 16.14
C VAL A 129 -1.52 -1.28 14.84
N VAL A 130 -1.21 -0.12 14.27
CA VAL A 130 -1.76 0.29 12.99
C VAL A 130 -0.73 1.10 12.21
N PRO A 131 -0.55 0.83 10.90
CA PRO A 131 0.16 1.71 9.99
C PRO A 131 -0.40 3.15 10.04
N TYR A 132 0.47 4.14 10.28
CA TYR A 132 0.12 5.55 10.18
C TYR A 132 0.96 6.23 9.08
N PHE A 133 0.64 7.46 8.73
CA PHE A 133 1.53 8.29 7.91
C PHE A 133 2.33 9.20 8.85
N ASP A 134 3.63 9.33 8.60
CA ASP A 134 4.41 10.43 9.16
C ASP A 134 4.97 11.19 7.96
N ILE A 135 4.58 12.46 7.85
CA ILE A 135 5.10 13.49 6.93
C ILE A 135 4.89 13.23 5.43
N ILE A 136 3.73 13.60 4.88
CA ILE A 136 3.72 14.02 3.47
C ILE A 136 4.03 15.52 3.50
N GLY A 137 5.08 15.97 2.81
CA GLY A 137 5.30 17.41 2.64
C GLY A 137 4.09 18.02 1.94
N ASN A 138 3.55 19.13 2.46
CA ASN A 138 2.33 19.77 1.97
C ASN A 138 1.00 19.03 2.29
N VAL A 139 0.94 18.22 3.36
CA VAL A 139 -0.32 17.58 3.81
C VAL A 139 -0.56 17.76 5.30
N VAL A 140 -1.78 18.17 5.62
CA VAL A 140 -2.31 18.31 6.97
C VAL A 140 -3.22 17.11 7.34
N ASP A 141 -3.28 16.74 8.61
CA ASP A 141 -4.23 15.73 9.08
C ASP A 141 -5.67 16.27 9.13
N MET A 142 -6.67 15.38 9.21
CA MET A 142 -8.08 15.77 9.16
C MET A 142 -8.52 16.61 10.36
N GLU A 143 -7.93 16.41 11.55
CA GLU A 143 -8.24 17.19 12.75
C GLU A 143 -7.71 18.62 12.59
N SER A 144 -6.46 18.77 12.19
CA SER A 144 -5.84 20.07 11.89
C SER A 144 -6.58 20.81 10.78
N TYR A 145 -7.02 20.10 9.73
CA TYR A 145 -7.88 20.66 8.69
C TYR A 145 -9.22 21.17 9.24
N GLN A 146 -9.89 20.38 10.08
CA GLN A 146 -11.17 20.77 10.68
C GLN A 146 -11.01 21.98 11.61
N ASN A 147 -9.94 22.01 12.41
CA ASN A 147 -9.61 23.14 13.26
C ASN A 147 -9.38 24.43 12.44
N ALA A 148 -8.71 24.34 11.29
CA ALA A 148 -8.51 25.47 10.40
C ALA A 148 -9.82 25.98 9.76
N ILE A 149 -10.74 25.08 9.42
CA ILE A 149 -12.10 25.45 8.99
C ILE A 149 -12.83 26.19 10.11
N ASP A 150 -12.85 25.63 11.31
CA ASP A 150 -13.61 26.16 12.45
C ASP A 150 -13.09 27.52 12.91
N ALA A 151 -11.78 27.74 12.79
CA ALA A 151 -11.12 29.02 13.06
C ALA A 151 -11.15 30.01 11.88
N ASN A 152 -11.65 29.60 10.70
CA ASN A 152 -11.66 30.40 9.47
C ASN A 152 -10.26 30.91 9.06
N ILE A 153 -9.26 30.02 9.12
CA ILE A 153 -7.85 30.26 8.78
C ILE A 153 -7.36 29.28 7.71
N LEU A 154 -8.27 28.75 6.88
CA LEU A 154 -7.92 27.74 5.87
C LEU A 154 -6.93 28.29 4.83
N ASP A 155 -7.01 29.59 4.53
CA ASP A 155 -6.10 30.28 3.61
C ASP A 155 -4.67 30.41 4.19
N ASP A 156 -4.49 30.20 5.50
CA ASP A 156 -3.20 30.24 6.19
C ASP A 156 -2.51 28.85 6.22
N LEU A 157 -3.17 27.80 5.70
CA LEU A 157 -2.54 26.49 5.56
C LEU A 157 -1.54 26.53 4.39
N GLU A 158 -0.26 26.45 4.71
CA GLU A 158 0.81 26.27 3.72
C GLU A 158 0.68 24.91 2.98
N ASP A 159 0.02 23.95 3.63
CA ASP A 159 -0.23 22.61 3.09
C ASP A 159 -1.40 22.60 2.09
N ASN A 160 -1.20 21.89 0.97
CA ASN A 160 -2.17 21.85 -0.13
C ASN A 160 -3.26 20.77 0.02
N PHE A 161 -3.10 19.87 0.99
CA PHE A 161 -3.83 18.61 1.00
C PHE A 161 -4.16 18.09 2.38
N VAL A 162 -5.16 17.21 2.45
CA VAL A 162 -5.56 16.45 3.63
C VAL A 162 -5.59 14.96 3.29
N ILE A 163 -4.99 14.08 4.11
CA ILE A 163 -5.26 12.63 3.97
C ILE A 163 -6.65 12.35 4.55
N LEU A 164 -7.55 11.87 3.70
CA LEU A 164 -8.87 11.46 4.17
C LEU A 164 -8.77 10.09 4.85
N PRO A 165 -9.29 9.90 6.08
CA PRO A 165 -9.21 8.64 6.82
C PRO A 165 -10.15 7.54 6.27
N GLU A 166 -10.83 7.80 5.15
CA GLU A 166 -11.70 6.83 4.49
C GLU A 166 -10.92 5.53 4.22
N GLY A 167 -11.56 4.37 4.45
CA GLY A 167 -10.94 3.04 4.36
C GLY A 167 -10.41 2.62 2.98
N ALA A 168 -10.20 3.58 2.08
CA ALA A 168 -9.52 3.44 0.81
C ALA A 168 -7.99 3.41 0.95
N ASN A 169 -7.42 3.99 2.02
CA ASN A 169 -5.96 4.08 2.17
C ASN A 169 -5.35 2.73 2.54
N LYS A 170 -4.46 2.22 1.68
CA LYS A 170 -3.85 0.90 1.87
C LYS A 170 -2.56 0.77 1.07
N LEU A 171 -1.63 0.02 1.64
CA LEU A 171 -0.48 -0.54 0.94
C LEU A 171 -0.79 -1.99 0.59
N ILE A 172 -0.61 -2.38 -0.68
CA ILE A 172 -0.76 -3.75 -1.15
C ILE A 172 0.61 -4.24 -1.59
N ILE A 173 1.08 -5.33 -0.99
CA ILE A 173 2.26 -6.07 -1.45
C ILE A 173 1.73 -7.27 -2.23
N GLU A 174 1.94 -7.26 -3.55
CA GLU A 174 1.54 -8.34 -4.46
C GLU A 174 2.52 -9.52 -4.37
N SER A 175 3.81 -9.21 -4.35
CA SER A 175 4.86 -10.19 -4.21
C SER A 175 6.06 -9.63 -3.44
N SER A 176 6.77 -10.55 -2.80
CA SER A 176 7.97 -10.27 -2.02
C SER A 176 8.99 -11.38 -2.23
N GLY A 177 10.22 -11.03 -2.61
CA GLY A 177 11.31 -12.00 -2.82
C GLY A 177 12.59 -11.54 -2.14
N ASP A 178 13.34 -12.45 -1.54
CA ASP A 178 14.65 -12.13 -0.97
C ASP A 178 15.68 -11.94 -2.10
N ILE A 179 16.51 -10.89 -2.01
CA ILE A 179 17.53 -10.59 -3.04
C ILE A 179 18.93 -10.93 -2.55
N GLU A 180 19.24 -10.57 -1.31
CA GLU A 180 20.53 -10.81 -0.67
C GLU A 180 20.31 -11.50 0.68
N ASP A 181 21.17 -12.47 1.00
CA ASP A 181 21.21 -13.09 2.31
C ASP A 181 21.56 -12.05 3.38
N GLU A 182 21.09 -12.28 4.60
CA GLU A 182 21.23 -11.29 5.66
C GLU A 182 22.71 -11.13 6.08
N GLU A 183 23.25 -9.92 5.98
CA GLU A 183 24.54 -9.57 6.56
C GLU A 183 24.39 -9.48 8.08
N ASP A 184 25.02 -10.40 8.79
CA ASP A 184 24.94 -10.51 10.23
C ASP A 184 26.17 -9.86 10.90
N GLY A 185 26.11 -8.55 11.10
CA GLY A 185 27.13 -7.79 11.83
C GLY A 185 27.04 -7.95 13.35
N GLU A 186 28.06 -7.50 14.09
CA GLU A 186 28.07 -7.59 15.57
C GLU A 186 26.88 -6.85 16.21
N PHE A 187 26.49 -5.71 15.62
CA PHE A 187 25.45 -4.82 16.17
C PHE A 187 24.18 -4.78 15.35
N TYR A 188 24.20 -5.25 14.11
CA TYR A 188 23.08 -5.13 13.18
C TYR A 188 22.94 -6.37 12.31
N LYS A 189 21.73 -6.56 11.79
CA LYS A 189 21.42 -7.49 10.72
C LYS A 189 20.80 -6.71 9.57
N MET A 190 21.38 -6.79 8.38
CA MET A 190 20.87 -6.12 7.19
C MET A 190 20.43 -7.14 6.15
N GLY A 191 19.41 -6.83 5.36
CA GLY A 191 18.96 -7.65 4.25
C GLY A 191 18.21 -6.81 3.22
N LYS A 192 17.92 -7.40 2.06
CA LYS A 192 17.15 -6.74 1.00
C LYS A 192 16.04 -7.65 0.49
N GLN A 193 14.89 -7.04 0.24
CA GLN A 193 13.72 -7.72 -0.29
C GLN A 193 13.21 -6.97 -1.52
N LEU A 194 13.00 -7.67 -2.64
CA LEU A 194 12.28 -7.14 -3.79
C LEU A 194 10.80 -7.13 -3.46
N LEU A 195 10.18 -5.96 -3.52
CA LEU A 195 8.74 -5.80 -3.36
C LEU A 195 8.13 -5.36 -4.67
N LYS A 196 7.00 -5.98 -5.03
CA LYS A 196 6.08 -5.47 -6.05
C LYS A 196 4.73 -5.21 -5.40
N GLY A 197 4.15 -4.06 -5.67
CA GLY A 197 2.91 -3.67 -5.01
C GLY A 197 2.32 -2.36 -5.50
N ASN A 198 1.33 -1.89 -4.75
CA ASN A 198 0.73 -0.59 -4.94
C ASN A 198 0.39 0.10 -3.61
N LEU A 199 0.36 1.43 -3.63
CA LEU A 199 -0.13 2.28 -2.55
C LEU A 199 -1.34 3.06 -3.10
N GLU A 200 -2.46 3.02 -2.39
CA GLU A 200 -3.64 3.83 -2.67
C GLU A 200 -3.85 4.81 -1.52
N VAL A 201 -3.98 6.10 -1.83
CA VAL A 201 -4.23 7.18 -0.85
C VAL A 201 -5.30 8.11 -1.38
N LEU A 202 -6.30 8.40 -0.55
CA LEU A 202 -7.31 9.39 -0.82
C LEU A 202 -6.93 10.72 -0.18
N LEU A 203 -6.74 11.73 -1.02
CA LEU A 203 -6.39 13.09 -0.65
C LEU A 203 -7.57 14.03 -0.88
N LEU A 204 -7.69 15.07 -0.07
CA LEU A 204 -8.57 16.22 -0.29
C LEU A 204 -7.69 17.45 -0.54
N ARG A 205 -7.84 18.10 -1.69
CA ARG A 205 -7.15 19.39 -1.94
C ARG A 205 -7.83 20.48 -1.10
N VAL A 206 -7.04 21.21 -0.31
CA VAL A 206 -7.55 22.25 0.61
C VAL A 206 -8.27 23.36 -0.15
N THR A 207 -7.65 23.89 -1.20
CA THR A 207 -8.14 25.05 -1.96
C THR A 207 -9.41 24.76 -2.77
N THR A 208 -9.47 23.62 -3.46
CA THR A 208 -10.60 23.28 -4.35
C THR A 208 -11.64 22.37 -3.70
N LYS A 209 -11.33 21.77 -2.55
CA LYS A 209 -12.14 20.71 -1.91
C LYS A 209 -12.34 19.48 -2.80
N GLU A 210 -11.47 19.30 -3.78
CA GLU A 210 -11.51 18.17 -4.70
C GLU A 210 -10.91 16.94 -4.04
N LYS A 211 -11.61 15.79 -4.16
CA LYS A 211 -11.08 14.49 -3.74
C LYS A 211 -10.24 13.88 -4.85
N ILE A 212 -9.04 13.44 -4.50
CA ILE A 212 -8.07 12.89 -5.42
C ILE A 212 -7.64 11.52 -4.92
N ASN A 213 -7.72 10.52 -5.80
CA ASN A 213 -7.16 9.20 -5.54
C ASN A 213 -5.74 9.16 -6.13
N LEU A 214 -4.75 9.11 -5.25
CA LEU A 214 -3.37 8.90 -5.59
C LEU A 214 -3.08 7.40 -5.57
N ARG A 215 -2.59 6.89 -6.69
CA ARG A 215 -2.14 5.50 -6.80
C ARG A 215 -0.68 5.45 -7.13
N VAL A 216 0.07 4.62 -6.43
CA VAL A 216 1.48 4.35 -6.72
C VAL A 216 1.59 2.89 -7.09
N ASN A 217 2.15 2.57 -8.24
CA ASN A 217 2.52 1.20 -8.61
C ASN A 217 4.03 1.10 -8.55
N PHE A 218 4.55 0.08 -7.85
CA PHE A 218 5.98 -0.01 -7.61
C PHE A 218 6.53 -1.42 -7.75
N LYS A 219 7.80 -1.50 -8.15
CA LYS A 219 8.71 -2.63 -7.98
C LYS A 219 10.03 -2.07 -7.47
N ILE A 220 10.30 -2.25 -6.18
CA ILE A 220 11.38 -1.55 -5.45
C ILE A 220 12.09 -2.49 -4.48
N ILE A 221 13.23 -2.04 -3.98
CA ILE A 221 14.02 -2.71 -2.96
C ILE A 221 13.58 -2.19 -1.59
N ASN A 222 13.14 -3.09 -0.71
CA ASN A 222 12.97 -2.83 0.72
C ASN A 222 14.29 -3.13 1.44
N GLU A 223 14.95 -2.08 1.90
CA GLU A 223 16.11 -2.19 2.79
C GLU A 223 15.64 -2.63 4.19
N CYS A 224 16.08 -3.80 4.63
CA CYS A 224 15.67 -4.40 5.89
C CYS A 224 16.79 -4.31 6.92
N GLY A 225 16.57 -3.64 8.06
CA GLY A 225 17.57 -3.48 9.11
C GLY A 225 17.09 -3.84 10.50
N ILE A 226 17.86 -4.61 11.26
CA ILE A 226 17.59 -4.89 12.68
C ILE A 226 18.83 -4.53 13.52
N SER A 227 18.68 -3.62 14.48
CA SER A 227 19.65 -3.49 15.58
C SER A 227 19.54 -4.69 16.53
N LYS A 228 20.67 -5.36 16.81
CA LYS A 228 20.76 -6.48 17.76
C LYS A 228 20.76 -6.04 19.23
N LYS A 229 21.07 -4.77 19.49
CA LYS A 229 21.02 -4.17 20.84
C LYS A 229 19.77 -3.29 20.94
N ILE A 230 18.80 -3.76 21.72
CA ILE A 230 17.76 -2.95 22.36
C ILE A 230 17.87 -3.23 23.85
#